data_AF-A0A7Z9WDC4-F1
#
_entry.id   AF-A0A7Z9WDC4-F1
#
_cell.length_a   1.000
_cell.length_b   1.000
_cell.length_c   1.000
_cell.angle_alpha   90.00
_cell.angle_beta   90.00
_cell.angle_gamma   90.00
#
_symmetry.space_group_name_H-M   'P 1'
#
loop_
_entity.id
_entity.type
_entity.pdbx_description
1 polymer ?
#
loop_
_entity_poly.entity_id
_entity_poly.type
_entity_poly.pdbx_seq_one_letter_code
_entity_poly.pdbx_strand_id
1 'polypeptide(L)'
;MVVAVIKIHFRANTIKTNSAETKIISKLSRILGTELLSYRLHEQSLKAMRDLARDKLNSCNILSDSLRNTISKSGLIFSLIKQELGFLREQWESMVLAGVDAGRTKQQVISALNELLMSTGNQQAPMGQTLREVQDRFLELSLPPERGENWVRMQIEERWNQFLVLYQLDGHFKEEVAKKISLLKRSLYLGKDPEIISSFNGMPEEIKREWVELIYRNVESIDEDFLDRIIQLLGHKELRLPYKEKSRKSLMKLKALAKTIGELEENTNLVLRRVLNGNDKKLLSGKIPLNLS
;
A
#
# COMPACT_ATOMS: atom_id res chain seq x y z
N MET A 1 27.32 29.61 -36.37
CA MET A 1 26.91 29.07 -37.68
C MET A 1 28.15 28.98 -38.54
N VAL A 2 28.80 27.81 -38.61
CA VAL A 2 30.02 27.64 -39.41
C VAL A 2 29.58 27.13 -40.78
N VAL A 3 29.56 28.00 -41.77
CA VAL A 3 29.31 27.62 -43.17
C VAL A 3 30.62 27.07 -43.70
N ALA A 4 30.68 25.76 -43.96
CA ALA A 4 31.80 25.17 -44.67
C ALA A 4 31.76 25.66 -46.13
N VAL A 5 32.63 26.60 -46.49
CA VAL A 5 32.75 27.11 -47.86
C VAL A 5 33.84 26.33 -48.57
N ILE A 6 33.45 25.44 -49.49
CA ILE A 6 34.40 24.78 -50.40
C ILE A 6 34.65 25.74 -51.57
N LYS A 7 35.81 26.40 -51.60
CA LYS A 7 36.22 27.24 -52.75
C LYS A 7 36.97 26.40 -53.79
N ILE A 8 36.29 26.08 -54.90
CA ILE A 8 36.92 25.44 -56.05
C ILE A 8 37.47 26.55 -56.97
N HIS A 9 38.77 26.55 -57.21
CA HIS A 9 39.43 27.52 -58.08
C HIS A 9 39.60 26.92 -59.48
N PHE A 10 39.15 27.67 -60.50
CA PHE A 10 39.30 27.28 -61.90
C PHE A 10 40.28 28.22 -62.60
N ARG A 11 41.02 27.71 -63.58
CA ARG A 11 41.92 28.54 -64.39
C ARG A 11 41.09 29.49 -65.27
N ALA A 12 41.59 30.70 -65.54
CA ALA A 12 40.88 31.69 -66.35
C ALA A 12 40.47 31.13 -67.73
N ASN A 13 39.26 31.46 -68.19
CA ASN A 13 38.66 31.04 -69.48
C ASN A 13 38.47 29.52 -69.69
N THR A 14 38.50 28.69 -68.64
CA THR A 14 38.29 27.23 -68.76
C THR A 14 36.85 26.76 -68.58
N ILE A 15 35.94 27.60 -68.06
CA ILE A 15 34.52 27.27 -67.92
C ILE A 15 33.74 27.89 -69.08
N LYS A 16 33.03 27.07 -69.84
CA LYS A 16 32.11 27.50 -70.90
C LYS A 16 30.70 27.00 -70.60
N THR A 17 29.68 27.75 -70.99
CA THR A 17 28.27 27.36 -70.86
C THR A 17 28.04 26.00 -71.55
N ASN A 18 27.41 25.04 -70.86
CA ASN A 18 27.20 23.64 -71.31
C ASN A 18 28.44 22.75 -71.50
N SER A 19 29.61 23.17 -71.04
CA SER A 19 30.83 22.35 -71.11
C SER A 19 30.81 21.17 -70.11
N ALA A 20 31.73 20.21 -70.31
CA ALA A 20 31.86 19.05 -69.43
C ALA A 20 32.15 19.44 -67.97
N GLU A 21 32.91 20.52 -67.78
CA GLU A 21 33.26 21.11 -66.49
C GLU A 21 32.00 21.63 -65.78
N THR A 22 31.12 22.33 -66.50
CA THR A 22 29.85 22.85 -65.94
C THR A 22 28.91 21.72 -65.51
N LYS A 23 28.89 20.60 -66.25
CA LYS A 23 28.14 19.38 -65.86
C LYS A 23 28.71 18.73 -64.60
N ILE A 24 30.04 18.68 -64.46
CA ILE A 24 30.71 18.16 -63.27
C ILE A 24 30.43 19.04 -62.05
N ILE A 25 30.49 20.36 -62.20
CA ILE A 25 30.16 21.32 -61.13
C ILE A 25 28.71 21.14 -60.68
N SER A 26 27.76 21.03 -61.62
CA SER A 26 26.34 20.78 -61.30
C SER A 26 26.15 19.46 -60.56
N LYS A 27 26.82 18.38 -61.00
CA LYS A 27 26.75 17.06 -60.35
C LYS A 27 27.34 17.09 -58.94
N LEU A 28 28.50 17.73 -58.75
CA LEU A 28 29.15 17.89 -57.45
C LEU A 28 28.31 18.75 -56.50
N SER A 29 27.77 19.87 -56.99
CA SER A 29 26.88 20.73 -56.20
C SER A 29 25.63 19.98 -55.74
N ARG A 30 25.03 19.16 -56.62
CA ARG A 30 23.88 18.32 -56.27
C ARG A 30 24.25 17.26 -55.23
N ILE A 31 25.33 16.50 -55.43
CA ILE A 31 25.78 15.46 -54.50
C ILE A 31 26.10 16.06 -53.13
N LEU A 32 26.86 17.16 -53.10
CA LEU A 32 27.24 17.83 -51.85
C LEU A 32 26.01 18.40 -51.12
N GLY A 33 25.06 18.98 -51.86
CA GLY A 33 23.79 19.46 -51.33
C GLY A 33 22.93 18.36 -50.74
N THR A 34 22.83 17.20 -51.41
CA THR A 34 22.10 16.03 -50.89
C THR A 34 22.78 15.42 -49.68
N GLU A 35 24.11 15.31 -49.66
CA GLU A 35 24.86 14.79 -48.51
C GLU A 35 24.75 15.71 -47.29
N LEU A 36 24.88 17.03 -47.47
CA LEU A 36 24.70 18.00 -46.39
C LEU A 36 23.27 17.99 -45.83
N LEU A 37 22.27 17.84 -46.69
CA LEU A 37 20.87 17.72 -46.26
C LEU A 37 20.64 16.42 -45.48
N SER A 38 21.12 15.28 -46.00
CA SER A 38 21.06 13.98 -45.34
C SER A 38 21.75 14.01 -43.98
N TYR A 39 22.94 14.61 -43.89
CA TYR A 39 23.67 14.77 -42.64
C TYR A 39 22.88 15.62 -41.64
N ARG A 40 22.31 16.76 -42.07
CA ARG A 40 21.52 17.64 -41.21
C ARG A 40 20.24 16.97 -40.71
N LEU A 41 19.55 16.20 -41.57
CA LEU A 41 18.37 15.42 -41.19
C LEU A 41 18.74 14.32 -40.19
N HIS A 42 19.87 13.64 -40.39
CA HIS A 42 20.36 12.63 -39.47
C HIS A 42 20.72 13.23 -38.11
N GLU A 43 21.41 14.38 -38.08
CA GLU A 43 21.74 15.09 -36.84
C GLU A 43 20.47 15.57 -36.10
N GLN A 44 19.49 16.12 -36.82
CA GLN A 44 18.19 16.49 -36.25
C GLN A 44 17.44 15.28 -35.69
N SER A 45 17.47 14.15 -36.39
CA SER A 45 16.85 12.89 -35.94
C SER A 45 17.51 12.35 -34.68
N LEU A 46 18.85 12.31 -34.64
CA LEU A 46 19.60 11.90 -33.45
C LEU A 46 19.34 12.83 -32.26
N LYS A 47 19.23 14.14 -32.50
CA LYS A 47 18.88 15.11 -31.46
C LYS A 47 17.46 14.86 -30.94
N ALA A 48 16.49 14.70 -31.83
CA ALA A 48 15.11 14.40 -31.45
C ALA A 48 14.99 13.07 -30.68
N MET A 49 15.74 12.04 -31.08
CA MET A 49 15.78 10.77 -30.34
C MET A 49 16.38 10.93 -28.94
N ARG A 50 17.45 11.71 -28.78
CA ARG A 50 18.05 11.98 -27.46
C ARG A 50 17.14 12.79 -26.55
N ASP A 51 16.50 13.81 -27.10
CA ASP A 51 15.55 14.66 -26.35
C ASP A 51 14.36 13.81 -25.89
N LEU A 52 13.80 12.98 -26.78
CA LEU A 52 12.72 12.04 -26.44
C LEU A 52 13.14 11.00 -25.39
N ALA A 53 14.35 10.46 -25.49
CA ALA A 53 14.88 9.51 -24.50
C ALA A 53 15.03 10.18 -23.12
N ARG A 54 15.50 11.42 -23.08
CA ARG A 54 15.61 12.22 -21.85
C ARG A 54 14.24 12.53 -21.26
N ASP A 55 13.28 12.93 -22.07
CA ASP A 55 11.90 13.21 -21.62
C ASP A 55 11.22 11.96 -21.07
N LYS A 56 11.47 10.79 -21.66
CA LYS A 56 10.97 9.51 -21.15
C LYS A 56 11.56 9.18 -19.79
N LEU A 57 12.87 9.34 -19.62
CA LEU A 57 13.52 9.11 -18.32
C LEU A 57 12.98 10.06 -17.24
N ASN A 58 12.85 11.34 -17.57
CA ASN A 58 12.27 12.34 -16.65
C ASN A 58 10.81 11.99 -16.28
N SER A 59 10.00 11.60 -17.26
CA SER A 59 8.61 11.20 -17.04
C SER A 59 8.51 9.96 -16.15
N CYS A 60 9.34 8.94 -16.39
CA CYS A 60 9.39 7.74 -15.54
C CYS A 60 9.81 8.07 -14.11
N ASN A 61 10.78 8.97 -13.90
CA ASN A 61 11.19 9.38 -12.56
C ASN A 61 10.05 10.07 -11.80
N ILE A 62 9.37 11.04 -12.43
CA ILE A 62 8.22 11.73 -11.82
C ILE A 62 7.10 10.74 -11.49
N LEU A 63 6.81 9.80 -12.40
CA LEU A 63 5.79 8.77 -12.17
C LEU A 63 6.16 7.84 -11.01
N SER A 64 7.42 7.40 -10.93
CA SER A 64 7.92 6.57 -9.83
C SER A 64 7.77 7.27 -8.48
N ASP A 65 8.13 8.54 -8.41
CA ASP A 65 8.01 9.33 -7.18
C ASP A 65 6.54 9.54 -6.79
N SER A 66 5.68 9.84 -7.77
CA SER A 66 4.23 9.97 -7.56
C SER A 66 3.61 8.67 -7.04
N LEU A 67 3.96 7.53 -7.64
CA LEU A 67 3.49 6.21 -7.21
C LEU A 67 3.94 5.89 -5.78
N ARG A 68 5.22 6.11 -5.45
CA ARG A 68 5.74 5.87 -4.10
C ARG A 68 5.03 6.71 -3.04
N ASN A 69 4.77 7.99 -3.35
CA ASN A 69 4.04 8.89 -2.47
C ASN A 69 2.58 8.44 -2.29
N THR A 70 1.93 8.04 -3.38
CA THR A 70 0.56 7.53 -3.40
C THR A 70 0.44 6.26 -2.56
N ILE A 71 1.32 5.27 -2.77
CA ILE A 71 1.36 4.01 -2.00
C ILE A 71 1.55 4.29 -0.50
N SER A 72 2.50 5.15 -0.15
CA SER A 72 2.77 5.49 1.25
C SER A 72 1.56 6.13 1.93
N LYS A 73 0.90 7.09 1.24
CA LYS A 73 -0.28 7.78 1.76
C LYS A 73 -1.49 6.85 1.85
N SER A 74 -1.71 5.98 0.85
CA SER A 74 -2.73 4.93 0.92
C SER A 74 -2.52 4.04 2.14
N GLY A 75 -1.28 3.57 2.35
CA GLY A 75 -0.91 2.75 3.51
C GLY A 75 -1.23 3.44 4.85
N LEU A 76 -0.91 4.73 4.98
CA LEU A 76 -1.24 5.52 6.16
C LEU A 76 -2.76 5.63 6.37
N ILE A 77 -3.53 5.94 5.32
CA ILE A 77 -4.99 6.05 5.41
C ILE A 77 -5.60 4.71 5.85
N PHE A 78 -5.18 3.59 5.24
CA PHE A 78 -5.65 2.26 5.65
C PHE A 78 -5.30 1.96 7.11
N SER A 79 -4.12 2.36 7.58
CA SER A 79 -3.73 2.21 8.99
C SER A 79 -4.65 3.00 9.92
N LEU A 80 -4.94 4.27 9.58
CA LEU A 80 -5.84 5.13 10.35
C LEU A 80 -7.27 4.59 10.37
N ILE A 81 -7.76 4.05 9.25
CA ILE A 81 -9.08 3.40 9.22
C ILE A 81 -9.08 2.18 10.14
N LYS A 82 -8.07 1.31 10.06
CA LYS A 82 -7.95 0.14 10.94
C LYS A 82 -7.91 0.55 12.42
N GLN A 83 -7.24 1.65 12.73
CA GLN A 83 -7.18 2.20 14.08
C GLN A 83 -8.56 2.68 14.56
N GLU A 84 -9.31 3.42 13.74
CA GLU A 84 -10.68 3.82 14.07
C GLU A 84 -11.61 2.63 14.27
N LEU A 85 -11.49 1.59 13.45
CA LEU A 85 -12.25 0.34 13.62
C LEU A 85 -11.85 -0.39 14.91
N GLY A 86 -10.56 -0.41 15.25
CA GLY A 86 -10.06 -0.96 16.51
C GLY A 86 -10.63 -0.21 17.72
N PHE A 87 -10.62 1.12 17.67
CA PHE A 87 -11.22 1.97 18.70
C PHE A 87 -12.72 1.70 18.87
N LEU A 88 -13.47 1.59 17.76
CA LEU A 88 -14.90 1.25 17.80
C LEU A 88 -15.17 -0.12 18.43
N ARG A 89 -14.30 -1.11 18.16
CA ARG A 89 -14.37 -2.42 18.81
C ARG A 89 -14.10 -2.33 20.31
N GLU A 90 -13.11 -1.56 20.74
CA GLU A 90 -12.84 -1.33 22.17
C GLU A 90 -14.02 -0.67 22.88
N GLN A 91 -14.66 0.32 22.25
CA GLN A 91 -15.86 0.94 22.82
C GLN A 91 -17.00 -0.08 22.95
N TRP A 92 -17.18 -0.92 21.93
CA TRP A 92 -18.16 -2.01 21.98
C TRP A 92 -17.86 -3.01 23.10
N GLU A 93 -16.63 -3.52 23.17
CA GLU A 93 -16.20 -4.48 24.16
C GLU A 93 -16.32 -3.91 25.58
N SER A 94 -15.96 -2.64 25.79
CA SER A 94 -16.09 -2.00 27.11
C SER A 94 -17.53 -1.95 27.61
N MET A 95 -18.52 -1.83 26.73
CA MET A 95 -19.93 -1.83 27.12
C MET A 95 -20.47 -3.23 27.37
N VAL A 96 -20.16 -4.16 26.48
CA VAL A 96 -20.73 -5.51 26.49
C VAL A 96 -20.07 -6.39 27.55
N LEU A 97 -18.78 -6.15 27.83
CA LEU A 97 -18.03 -6.91 28.82
C LEU A 97 -18.07 -6.30 30.23
N ALA A 98 -18.75 -5.16 30.43
CA ALA A 98 -18.82 -4.49 31.74
C ALA A 98 -19.41 -5.36 32.86
N GLY A 99 -20.23 -6.36 32.53
CA GLY A 99 -20.82 -7.32 33.47
C GLY A 99 -20.29 -8.75 33.34
N VAL A 100 -19.31 -8.98 32.46
CA VAL A 100 -18.71 -10.31 32.27
C VAL A 100 -17.67 -10.57 33.35
N ASP A 101 -17.58 -11.82 33.81
CA ASP A 101 -16.55 -12.25 34.74
C ASP A 101 -15.16 -11.81 34.24
N ALA A 102 -14.53 -10.96 35.05
CA ALA A 102 -13.29 -10.29 34.68
C ALA A 102 -12.18 -11.31 34.37
N GLY A 103 -12.26 -12.52 34.93
CA GLY A 103 -11.33 -13.64 34.72
C GLY A 103 -11.22 -14.12 33.28
N ARG A 104 -12.19 -13.78 32.43
CA ARG A 104 -12.21 -14.17 31.01
C ARG A 104 -11.61 -13.12 30.07
N THR A 105 -11.34 -11.92 30.56
CA THR A 105 -10.87 -10.80 29.73
C THR A 105 -9.40 -10.95 29.32
N LYS A 106 -9.03 -10.43 28.15
CA LYS A 106 -7.65 -10.47 27.65
C LYS A 106 -6.63 -9.93 28.67
N GLN A 107 -7.00 -8.88 29.39
CA GLN A 107 -6.17 -8.21 30.39
C GLN A 107 -5.83 -9.16 31.54
N GLN A 108 -6.83 -9.80 32.13
CA GLN A 108 -6.60 -10.71 33.25
C GLN A 108 -5.87 -11.99 32.84
N VAL A 109 -6.15 -12.51 31.64
CA VAL A 109 -5.43 -13.70 31.16
C VAL A 109 -3.94 -13.40 30.95
N ILE A 110 -3.61 -12.22 30.40
CA ILE A 110 -2.21 -11.77 30.27
C ILE A 110 -1.57 -11.55 31.65
N SER A 111 -2.27 -10.91 32.59
CA SER A 111 -1.78 -10.77 33.97
C SER A 111 -1.47 -12.13 34.60
N ALA A 112 -2.36 -13.11 34.43
CA ALA A 112 -2.16 -14.46 34.95
C ALA A 112 -1.00 -15.21 34.25
N LEU A 113 -0.74 -14.96 32.97
CA LEU A 113 0.45 -15.48 32.28
C LEU A 113 1.73 -14.82 32.79
N ASN A 114 1.71 -13.50 33.04
CA ASN A 114 2.82 -12.77 33.63
C ASN A 114 3.12 -13.27 35.07
N GLU A 115 2.09 -13.59 35.84
CA GLU A 115 2.24 -14.20 37.18
C GLU A 115 2.87 -15.59 37.11
N LEU A 116 2.42 -16.46 36.18
CA LEU A 116 3.06 -17.75 35.95
C LEU A 116 4.54 -17.56 35.62
N LEU A 117 4.88 -16.61 34.74
CA LEU A 117 6.26 -16.31 34.40
C LEU A 117 7.08 -15.89 35.63
N MET A 118 6.53 -15.04 36.50
CA MET A 118 7.19 -14.63 37.74
C MET A 118 7.42 -15.79 38.70
N SER A 119 6.48 -16.75 38.78
CA SER A 119 6.62 -17.93 39.65
C SER A 119 7.79 -18.84 39.27
N THR A 120 8.29 -18.74 38.04
CA THR A 120 9.45 -19.52 37.57
C THR A 120 10.80 -18.99 38.09
N GLY A 121 10.83 -17.78 38.66
CA GLY A 121 12.07 -17.11 39.08
C GLY A 121 12.98 -16.63 37.93
N ASN A 122 12.62 -16.91 36.68
CA ASN A 122 13.42 -16.61 35.48
C ASN A 122 12.92 -15.36 34.73
N GLN A 123 12.04 -14.55 35.32
CA GLN A 123 11.46 -13.37 34.67
C GLN A 123 12.48 -12.28 34.33
N GLN A 124 13.61 -12.22 35.03
CA GLN A 124 14.68 -11.26 34.73
C GLN A 124 15.69 -11.78 33.69
N ALA A 125 15.60 -13.06 33.30
CA ALA A 125 16.42 -13.56 32.21
C ALA A 125 15.98 -12.91 30.89
N PRO A 126 16.89 -12.75 29.90
CA PRO A 126 16.58 -12.09 28.63
C PRO A 126 15.32 -12.65 27.92
N MET A 127 15.12 -13.97 27.98
CA MET A 127 13.95 -14.63 27.40
C MET A 127 12.66 -14.34 28.18
N GLY A 128 12.73 -14.28 29.52
CA GLY A 128 11.61 -13.91 30.38
C GLY A 128 11.19 -12.46 30.18
N GLN A 129 12.14 -11.54 30.10
CA GLN A 129 11.87 -10.12 29.79
C GLN A 129 11.20 -9.97 28.42
N THR A 130 11.76 -10.60 27.39
CA THR A 130 11.20 -10.58 26.03
C THR A 130 9.77 -11.11 26.00
N LEU A 131 9.50 -12.22 26.69
CA LEU A 131 8.17 -12.81 26.75
C LEU A 131 7.17 -11.88 27.44
N ARG A 132 7.56 -11.26 28.56
CA ARG A 132 6.73 -10.27 29.26
C ARG A 132 6.43 -9.05 28.39
N GLU A 133 7.44 -8.48 27.74
CA GLU A 133 7.27 -7.33 26.85
C GLU A 133 6.28 -7.63 25.71
N VAL A 134 6.38 -8.81 25.11
CA VAL A 134 5.45 -9.24 24.05
C VAL A 134 4.03 -9.40 24.60
N GLN A 135 3.87 -10.00 25.77
CA GLN A 135 2.56 -10.14 26.41
C GLN A 135 1.92 -8.79 26.74
N ASP A 136 2.69 -7.85 27.29
CA ASP A 136 2.20 -6.52 27.63
C ASP A 136 1.86 -5.72 26.36
N ARG A 137 2.71 -5.81 25.33
CA ARG A 137 2.44 -5.23 24.01
C ARG A 137 1.14 -5.73 23.39
N PHE A 138 0.75 -6.98 23.64
CA PHE A 138 -0.52 -7.50 23.11
C PHE A 138 -1.75 -6.73 23.62
N LEU A 139 -1.69 -6.21 24.84
CA LEU A 139 -2.79 -5.44 25.43
C LEU A 139 -3.03 -4.11 24.73
N GLU A 140 -1.98 -3.53 24.16
CA GLU A 140 -2.01 -2.28 23.40
C GLU A 140 -2.53 -2.47 21.96
N LEU A 141 -2.65 -3.71 21.50
CA LEU A 141 -3.08 -4.02 20.14
C LEU A 141 -4.60 -4.23 20.07
N SER A 142 -5.23 -3.58 19.09
CA SER A 142 -6.68 -3.68 18.79
C SER A 142 -6.93 -4.56 17.56
N LEU A 143 -6.38 -5.78 17.57
CA LEU A 143 -6.49 -6.70 16.43
C LEU A 143 -7.88 -7.34 16.34
N PRO A 144 -8.38 -7.61 15.12
CA PRO A 144 -9.52 -8.50 14.93
C PRO A 144 -9.22 -9.89 15.52
N PRO A 145 -10.23 -10.64 15.99
CA PRO A 145 -10.02 -11.89 16.73
C PRO A 145 -9.15 -12.90 15.99
N GLU A 146 -9.40 -13.11 14.69
CA GLU A 146 -8.66 -14.09 13.88
C GLU A 146 -7.18 -13.68 13.73
N ARG A 147 -6.92 -12.38 13.56
CA ARG A 147 -5.55 -11.85 13.51
C ARG A 147 -4.89 -11.86 14.90
N GLY A 148 -5.64 -11.55 15.94
CA GLY A 148 -5.17 -11.61 17.32
C GLY A 148 -4.80 -13.02 17.73
N GLU A 149 -5.61 -14.03 17.36
CA GLU A 149 -5.31 -15.43 17.63
C GLU A 149 -4.04 -15.91 16.91
N ASN A 150 -3.91 -15.57 15.62
CA ASN A 150 -2.67 -15.83 14.87
C ASN A 150 -1.47 -15.14 15.50
N TRP A 151 -1.63 -13.90 15.94
CA TRP A 151 -0.57 -13.15 16.62
C TRP A 151 -0.19 -13.81 17.96
N VAL A 152 -1.17 -14.22 18.78
CA VAL A 152 -0.94 -14.94 20.04
C VAL A 152 -0.18 -16.23 19.79
N ARG A 153 -0.56 -17.00 18.76
CA ARG A 153 0.14 -18.23 18.38
C ARG A 153 1.60 -17.96 18.03
N MET A 154 1.85 -17.03 17.10
CA MET A 154 3.19 -16.74 16.61
C MET A 154 4.07 -16.03 17.64
N GLN A 155 3.49 -15.21 18.51
CA GLN A 155 4.28 -14.31 19.36
C GLN A 155 4.32 -14.73 20.84
N ILE A 156 3.22 -15.20 21.39
CA ILE A 156 3.14 -15.58 22.81
C ILE A 156 3.40 -17.08 22.96
N GLU A 157 2.64 -17.91 22.25
CA GLU A 157 2.69 -19.37 22.39
C GLU A 157 4.03 -19.96 21.96
N GLU A 158 4.57 -19.56 20.81
CA GLU A 158 5.90 -20.01 20.38
C GLU A 158 7.01 -19.65 21.39
N ARG A 159 6.96 -18.46 21.98
CA ARG A 159 7.95 -18.02 22.98
C ARG A 159 7.78 -18.75 24.29
N TRP A 160 6.55 -19.03 24.71
CA TRP A 160 6.29 -19.91 25.84
C TRP A 160 6.85 -21.31 25.59
N ASN A 161 6.61 -21.89 24.41
CA ASN A 161 7.15 -23.21 24.07
C ASN A 161 8.68 -23.25 24.16
N GLN A 162 9.36 -22.22 23.62
CA GLN A 162 10.81 -22.10 23.73
C GLN A 162 11.28 -21.95 25.19
N PHE A 163 10.59 -21.12 25.97
CA PHE A 163 10.89 -20.90 27.38
C PHE A 163 10.72 -22.19 28.21
N LEU A 164 9.62 -22.92 28.00
CA LEU A 164 9.30 -24.18 28.68
C LEU A 164 10.33 -25.29 28.39
N VAL A 165 10.87 -25.33 27.17
CA VAL A 165 11.94 -26.26 26.78
C VAL A 165 13.27 -25.87 27.43
N LEU A 166 13.63 -24.59 27.39
CA LEU A 166 14.91 -24.09 27.89
C LEU A 166 15.08 -24.31 29.39
N TYR A 167 14.04 -24.03 30.18
CA TYR A 167 14.08 -24.13 31.64
C TYR A 167 13.57 -25.48 32.19
N GLN A 168 13.30 -26.45 31.31
CA GLN A 168 12.86 -27.82 31.66
C GLN A 168 11.70 -27.86 32.68
N LEU A 169 10.73 -26.96 32.50
CA LEU A 169 9.58 -26.88 33.40
C LEU A 169 8.69 -28.12 33.29
N ASP A 170 8.03 -28.48 34.39
CA ASP A 170 7.30 -29.73 34.55
C ASP A 170 6.01 -29.78 33.69
N GLY A 171 5.42 -30.97 33.61
CA GLY A 171 4.23 -31.20 32.80
C GLY A 171 3.02 -30.39 33.26
N HIS A 172 2.88 -30.21 34.57
CA HIS A 172 1.79 -29.42 35.15
C HIS A 172 1.89 -27.95 34.75
N PHE A 173 3.08 -27.34 34.85
CA PHE A 173 3.28 -25.95 34.45
C PHE A 173 3.04 -25.72 32.95
N LYS A 174 3.48 -26.66 32.11
CA LYS A 174 3.19 -26.64 30.66
C LYS A 174 1.70 -26.65 30.38
N GLU A 175 0.94 -27.49 31.08
CA GLU A 175 -0.51 -27.58 30.92
C GLU A 175 -1.22 -26.29 31.36
N GLU A 176 -0.80 -25.69 32.47
CA GLU A 176 -1.35 -24.42 32.95
C GLU A 176 -1.10 -23.26 31.99
N VAL A 177 0.12 -23.16 31.42
CA VAL A 177 0.42 -22.18 30.37
C VAL A 177 -0.46 -22.41 29.14
N ALA A 178 -0.60 -23.65 28.68
CA ALA A 178 -1.44 -23.99 27.53
C ALA A 178 -2.92 -23.64 27.76
N LYS A 179 -3.45 -23.92 28.95
CA LYS A 179 -4.82 -23.54 29.35
C LYS A 179 -5.02 -22.03 29.30
N LYS A 180 -4.08 -21.25 29.85
CA LYS A 180 -4.16 -19.79 29.83
C LYS A 180 -4.02 -19.21 28.42
N ILE A 181 -3.16 -19.78 27.56
CA ILE A 181 -3.07 -19.38 26.15
C ILE A 181 -4.37 -19.69 25.40
N SER A 182 -4.97 -20.85 25.64
CA SER A 182 -6.28 -21.21 25.05
C SER A 182 -7.37 -20.23 25.51
N LEU A 183 -7.38 -19.88 26.80
CA LEU A 183 -8.29 -18.89 27.36
C LEU A 183 -8.05 -17.51 26.74
N LEU A 184 -6.79 -17.12 26.51
CA LEU A 184 -6.44 -15.85 25.87
C LEU A 184 -7.01 -15.79 24.44
N LYS A 185 -6.86 -16.85 23.65
CA LYS A 185 -7.42 -16.92 22.30
C LYS A 185 -8.94 -16.81 22.32
N ARG A 186 -9.61 -17.51 23.25
CA ARG A 186 -11.07 -17.41 23.45
C ARG A 186 -11.52 -16.01 23.87
N SER A 187 -10.73 -15.33 24.71
CA SER A 187 -11.05 -13.98 25.19
C SER A 187 -11.23 -12.95 24.07
N LEU A 188 -10.56 -13.16 22.92
CA LEU A 188 -10.66 -12.27 21.75
C LEU A 188 -12.03 -12.31 21.08
N TYR A 189 -12.81 -13.36 21.33
CA TYR A 189 -14.12 -13.55 20.72
C TYR A 189 -15.28 -13.15 21.64
N LEU A 190 -15.01 -12.73 22.89
CA LEU A 190 -16.07 -12.42 23.86
C LEU A 190 -17.01 -11.31 23.38
N GLY A 191 -16.49 -10.30 22.68
CA GLY A 191 -17.33 -9.23 22.15
C GLY A 191 -18.22 -9.65 20.96
N LYS A 192 -18.04 -10.86 20.41
CA LYS A 192 -18.94 -11.45 19.41
C LYS A 192 -19.73 -12.67 19.92
N ASP A 193 -19.61 -12.97 21.21
CA ASP A 193 -20.25 -14.13 21.84
C ASP A 193 -21.78 -13.93 21.92
N PRO A 194 -22.61 -14.82 21.33
CA PRO A 194 -24.05 -14.68 21.33
C PRO A 194 -24.67 -14.60 22.72
N GLU A 195 -24.16 -15.34 23.70
CA GLU A 195 -24.67 -15.34 25.07
C GLU A 195 -24.43 -13.97 25.71
N ILE A 196 -23.22 -13.45 25.55
CA ILE A 196 -22.85 -12.13 26.09
C ILE A 196 -23.65 -11.02 25.39
N ILE A 197 -23.75 -11.06 24.06
CA ILE A 197 -24.51 -10.07 23.29
C ILE A 197 -26.00 -10.07 23.67
N SER A 198 -26.59 -11.25 23.87
CA SER A 198 -28.00 -11.38 24.26
C SER A 198 -28.28 -10.80 25.65
N SER A 199 -27.31 -10.86 26.56
CA SER A 199 -27.43 -10.27 27.90
C SER A 199 -27.40 -8.74 27.90
N PHE A 200 -26.87 -8.13 26.83
CA PHE A 200 -26.77 -6.68 26.70
C PHE A 200 -28.07 -6.06 26.15
N ASN A 201 -28.87 -5.44 27.02
CA ASN A 201 -30.17 -4.84 26.68
C ASN A 201 -30.08 -3.38 26.19
N GLY A 202 -28.88 -2.84 25.94
CA GLY A 202 -28.69 -1.42 25.63
C GLY A 202 -29.07 -0.99 24.22
N MET A 203 -29.31 -1.93 23.29
CA MET A 203 -29.61 -1.68 21.88
C MET A 203 -30.51 -2.77 21.28
N PRO A 204 -31.29 -2.47 20.21
CA PRO A 204 -32.07 -3.45 19.48
C PRO A 204 -31.22 -4.58 18.89
N GLU A 205 -31.75 -5.81 18.91
CA GLU A 205 -31.04 -7.01 18.44
C GLU A 205 -30.57 -6.94 16.99
N GLU A 206 -31.35 -6.32 16.12
CA GLU A 206 -31.01 -6.15 14.70
C GLU A 206 -29.75 -5.30 14.54
N ILE A 207 -29.69 -4.17 15.24
CA ILE A 207 -28.54 -3.24 15.22
C ILE A 207 -27.32 -3.89 15.88
N LYS A 208 -27.50 -4.62 17.00
CA LYS A 208 -26.40 -5.35 17.65
C LYS A 208 -25.77 -6.35 16.69
N ARG A 209 -26.60 -7.14 16.01
CA ARG A 209 -26.13 -8.18 15.08
C ARG A 209 -25.37 -7.58 13.91
N GLU A 210 -25.95 -6.58 13.24
CA GLU A 210 -25.28 -5.91 12.12
C GLU A 210 -23.98 -5.24 12.57
N TRP A 211 -23.99 -4.58 13.73
CA TRP A 211 -22.80 -3.95 14.29
C TRP A 211 -21.67 -4.97 14.49
N VAL A 212 -21.95 -6.07 15.20
CA VAL A 212 -20.98 -7.13 15.49
C VAL A 212 -20.44 -7.74 14.20
N GLU A 213 -21.30 -8.03 13.24
CA GLU A 213 -20.89 -8.56 11.92
C GLU A 213 -19.89 -7.61 11.24
N LEU A 214 -20.13 -6.30 11.28
CA LEU A 214 -19.28 -5.31 10.64
C LEU A 214 -17.95 -5.09 11.38
N ILE A 215 -17.96 -4.90 12.71
CA ILE A 215 -16.73 -4.56 13.45
C ILE A 215 -15.77 -5.74 13.68
N TYR A 216 -16.28 -6.97 13.57
CA TYR A 216 -15.48 -8.19 13.65
C TYR A 216 -15.17 -8.80 12.29
N ARG A 217 -15.64 -8.22 11.18
CA ARG A 217 -15.29 -8.67 9.83
C ARG A 217 -13.77 -8.62 9.67
N ASN A 218 -13.16 -9.75 9.30
CA ASN A 218 -11.75 -9.79 8.93
C ASN A 218 -11.61 -9.18 7.53
N VAL A 219 -11.36 -7.87 7.49
CA VAL A 219 -11.19 -7.13 6.25
C VAL A 219 -9.70 -7.11 5.89
N GLU A 220 -9.31 -7.91 4.90
CA GLU A 220 -7.98 -7.85 4.28
C GLU A 220 -7.84 -6.60 3.41
N SER A 221 -8.89 -6.27 2.65
CA SER A 221 -9.02 -5.07 1.83
C SER A 221 -10.24 -4.27 2.27
N ILE A 222 -10.04 -3.03 2.74
CA ILE A 222 -11.14 -2.15 3.11
C ILE A 222 -11.75 -1.61 1.82
N ASP A 223 -12.93 -2.11 1.46
CA ASP A 223 -13.72 -1.64 0.33
C ASP A 223 -14.62 -0.45 0.73
N GLU A 224 -15.11 0.26 -0.28
CA GLU A 224 -15.92 1.47 -0.10
C GLU A 224 -17.28 1.13 0.54
N ASP A 225 -17.90 0.03 0.11
CA ASP A 225 -19.21 -0.44 0.58
C ASP A 225 -19.19 -0.77 2.07
N PHE A 226 -18.13 -1.41 2.56
CA PHE A 226 -17.94 -1.72 3.97
C PHE A 226 -17.86 -0.45 4.83
N LEU A 227 -17.07 0.54 4.40
CA LEU A 227 -16.97 1.81 5.11
C LEU A 227 -18.29 2.56 5.12
N ASP A 228 -19.03 2.52 4.01
CA ASP A 228 -20.35 3.14 3.93
C ASP A 228 -21.34 2.50 4.89
N ARG A 229 -21.39 1.17 4.95
CA ARG A 229 -22.25 0.47 5.91
C ARG A 229 -21.91 0.85 7.35
N ILE A 230 -20.63 0.93 7.71
CA ILE A 230 -20.22 1.37 9.06
C ILE A 230 -20.61 2.82 9.32
N ILE A 231 -20.35 3.73 8.39
CA ILE A 231 -20.66 5.16 8.52
C ILE A 231 -22.18 5.39 8.63
N GLN A 232 -22.97 4.62 7.88
CA GLN A 232 -24.42 4.62 7.95
C GLN A 232 -24.87 4.13 9.33
N LEU A 233 -24.40 2.95 9.74
CA LEU A 233 -24.77 2.34 11.03
C LEU A 233 -24.43 3.27 12.21
N LEU A 234 -23.25 3.89 12.20
CA LEU A 234 -22.85 4.89 13.21
C LEU A 234 -23.79 6.11 13.28
N GLY A 235 -24.49 6.41 12.19
CA GLY A 235 -25.51 7.46 12.12
C GLY A 235 -26.87 7.07 12.70
N HIS A 236 -27.11 5.78 12.98
CA HIS A 236 -28.38 5.34 13.59
C HIS A 236 -28.49 5.87 15.02
N LYS A 237 -29.66 6.41 15.36
CA LYS A 237 -29.95 6.96 16.70
C LYS A 237 -29.89 5.90 17.79
N GLU A 238 -30.32 4.69 17.45
CA GLU A 238 -30.42 3.55 18.36
C GLU A 238 -29.07 2.88 18.64
N LEU A 239 -28.03 3.15 17.82
CA LEU A 239 -26.67 2.72 18.13
C LEU A 239 -26.11 3.60 19.26
N ARG A 240 -26.09 3.09 20.49
CA ARG A 240 -25.65 3.81 21.69
C ARG A 240 -24.17 3.59 22.01
N LEU A 241 -23.30 3.82 21.02
CA LEU A 241 -21.85 3.77 21.22
C LEU A 241 -21.28 5.09 21.74
N PRO A 242 -20.35 5.05 22.71
CA PRO A 242 -19.53 6.20 23.08
C PRO A 242 -18.78 6.73 21.86
N TYR A 243 -18.65 8.06 21.78
CA TYR A 243 -17.90 8.75 20.72
C TYR A 243 -18.32 8.43 19.27
N LYS A 244 -19.49 7.82 19.03
CA LYS A 244 -19.92 7.38 17.69
C LYS A 244 -19.85 8.48 16.63
N GLU A 245 -20.27 9.71 16.96
CA GLU A 245 -20.27 10.83 16.01
C GLU A 245 -18.85 11.29 15.66
N LYS A 246 -17.91 11.17 16.61
CA LYS A 246 -16.49 11.47 16.35
C LYS A 246 -15.93 10.45 15.37
N SER A 247 -16.08 9.16 15.65
CA SER A 247 -15.58 8.09 14.77
C SER A 247 -16.28 8.10 13.41
N ARG A 248 -17.59 8.38 13.36
CA ARG A 248 -18.33 8.56 12.11
C ARG A 248 -17.72 9.66 11.24
N LYS A 249 -17.49 10.85 11.81
CA LYS A 249 -16.85 11.97 11.10
C LYS A 249 -15.41 11.64 10.69
N SER A 250 -14.66 10.93 11.53
CA SER A 250 -13.30 10.49 11.22
C SER A 250 -13.28 9.54 10.01
N LEU A 251 -14.11 8.50 10.04
CA LEU A 251 -14.26 7.54 8.95
C LEU A 251 -14.74 8.19 7.65
N MET A 252 -15.68 9.15 7.70
CA MET A 252 -16.08 9.91 6.51
C MET A 252 -14.91 10.66 5.86
N LYS A 253 -14.05 11.31 6.67
CA LYS A 253 -12.87 12.01 6.16
C LYS A 253 -11.85 11.04 5.59
N LEU A 254 -11.59 9.94 6.29
CA LEU A 254 -10.67 8.90 5.83
C LEU A 254 -11.16 8.24 4.54
N LYS A 255 -12.47 7.99 4.41
CA LYS A 255 -13.11 7.51 3.18
C LYS A 255 -12.87 8.49 2.03
N ALA A 256 -13.13 9.78 2.23
CA ALA A 256 -12.91 10.80 1.21
C ALA A 256 -11.44 10.85 0.76
N LEU A 257 -10.50 10.78 1.71
CA LEU A 257 -9.07 10.74 1.40
C LEU A 257 -8.70 9.47 0.62
N ALA A 258 -9.18 8.29 1.03
CA ALA A 258 -8.92 7.03 0.33
C ALA A 258 -9.39 7.12 -1.13
N LYS A 259 -10.56 7.69 -1.37
CA LYS A 259 -11.10 7.90 -2.72
C LYS A 259 -10.24 8.83 -3.57
N THR A 260 -9.84 9.99 -3.04
CA THR A 260 -8.97 10.94 -3.76
C THR A 260 -7.63 10.31 -4.13
N ILE A 261 -7.07 9.46 -3.27
CA ILE A 261 -5.82 8.78 -3.57
C ILE A 261 -6.02 7.67 -4.61
N GLY A 262 -7.13 6.94 -4.57
CA GLY A 262 -7.49 5.98 -5.62
C GLY A 262 -7.60 6.63 -7.00
N GLU A 263 -8.26 7.80 -7.09
CA GLU A 263 -8.34 8.59 -8.32
C GLU A 263 -6.94 9.05 -8.81
N LEU A 264 -6.04 9.44 -7.88
CA LEU A 264 -4.68 9.81 -8.22
C LEU A 264 -3.87 8.61 -8.76
N GLU A 265 -4.05 7.44 -8.16
CA GLU A 265 -3.42 6.20 -8.62
C GLU A 265 -3.88 5.82 -10.03
N GLU A 266 -5.19 5.87 -10.29
CA GLU A 266 -5.76 5.58 -11.60
C GLU A 266 -5.24 6.55 -12.67
N ASN A 267 -5.24 7.84 -12.36
CA ASN A 267 -4.69 8.87 -13.25
C ASN A 267 -3.19 8.64 -13.54
N THR A 268 -2.42 8.29 -12.51
CA THR A 268 -0.98 7.99 -12.66
C THR A 268 -0.77 6.76 -13.55
N ASN A 269 -1.58 5.71 -13.36
CA ASN A 269 -1.57 4.51 -14.19
C ASN A 269 -1.95 4.78 -15.65
N LEU A 270 -2.93 5.65 -15.91
CA LEU A 270 -3.31 6.08 -17.25
C LEU A 270 -2.15 6.82 -17.96
N VAL A 271 -1.47 7.72 -17.26
CA VAL A 271 -0.29 8.42 -17.81
C VAL A 271 0.83 7.43 -18.09
N LEU A 272 1.08 6.49 -17.17
CA LEU A 272 2.11 5.47 -17.33
C LEU A 272 1.83 4.59 -18.56
N ARG A 273 0.58 4.15 -18.76
CA ARG A 273 0.16 3.43 -19.98
C ARG A 273 0.35 4.26 -21.24
N ARG A 274 0.08 5.57 -21.23
CA ARG A 274 0.31 6.44 -22.40
C ARG A 274 1.79 6.62 -22.71
N VAL A 275 2.63 6.78 -21.70
CA VAL A 275 4.10 6.90 -21.85
C VAL A 275 4.71 5.60 -22.36
N LEU A 276 4.18 4.44 -21.94
CA LEU A 276 4.62 3.13 -22.43
C LEU A 276 4.07 2.80 -23.83
N ASN A 277 2.79 3.04 -24.10
CA ASN A 277 2.10 2.60 -25.33
C ASN A 277 2.12 3.64 -26.45
N GLY A 278 2.63 4.85 -26.23
CA GLY A 278 2.73 5.91 -27.23
C GLY A 278 3.60 5.56 -28.47
N ASN A 279 4.23 4.39 -28.50
CA ASN A 279 5.15 3.97 -29.55
C ASN A 279 4.60 2.94 -30.55
N ASP A 280 3.55 2.18 -30.24
CA ASP A 280 3.08 1.14 -31.19
C ASP A 280 2.43 1.74 -32.44
N LYS A 281 1.85 2.95 -32.34
CA LYS A 281 1.16 3.59 -33.48
C LYS A 281 2.02 4.53 -34.31
N LYS A 282 3.10 5.11 -33.78
CA LYS A 282 3.94 6.07 -34.53
C LYS A 282 5.13 5.44 -35.25
N LEU A 283 5.56 4.23 -34.85
CA LEU A 283 6.61 3.49 -35.57
C LEU A 283 6.10 2.81 -36.85
N LEU A 284 4.78 2.63 -37.00
CA LEU A 284 4.18 1.98 -38.18
C LEU A 284 3.75 2.96 -39.30
N SER A 285 3.73 4.28 -39.06
CA SER A 285 3.32 5.27 -40.06
C SER A 285 4.48 5.94 -40.82
N GLY A 286 5.73 5.53 -40.56
CA GLY A 286 6.94 6.09 -41.18
C GLY A 286 7.41 5.34 -42.43
N LYS A 287 6.51 4.80 -43.27
CA LYS A 287 6.89 4.33 -44.61
C LYS A 287 6.79 5.51 -45.58
N ILE A 288 7.94 6.15 -45.85
CA ILE A 288 8.10 7.01 -47.02
C ILE A 288 7.99 6.10 -48.25
N PRO A 289 7.04 6.31 -49.19
CA PRO A 289 7.07 5.60 -50.45
C PRO A 289 8.18 6.21 -51.31
N LEU A 290 9.30 5.50 -51.43
CA LEU A 290 10.26 5.68 -52.52
C LEU A 290 9.58 5.25 -53.82
N ASN A 291 8.87 6.16 -54.48
CA ASN A 291 8.57 6.01 -55.90
C ASN A 291 9.77 6.57 -56.68
N LEU A 292 10.59 5.65 -57.19
CA LEU A 292 11.51 5.87 -58.29
C LEU A 292 10.74 5.64 -59.60
N SER A 293 10.57 6.69 -60.40
CA SER A 293 10.33 6.66 -61.85
C SER A 293 10.87 7.95 -62.43
#